data_AF-A0A447UHF7-F1
#
_entry.id   AF-A0A447UHF7-F1
#
_cell.length_a   1.000
_cell.length_b   1.000
_cell.length_c   1.000
_cell.angle_alpha   90.00
_cell.angle_beta   90.00
_cell.angle_gamma   90.00
#
_symmetry.space_group_name_H-M   'P 1'
#
loop_
_entity.id
_entity.type
_entity.pdbx_description
1 polymer ?
#
loop_
_entity_poly.entity_id
_entity_poly.type
_entity_poly.pdbx_seq_one_letter_code
_entity_poly.pdbx_strand_id
1 'polypeptide(L)'
;MNVVILDTGCANLNSVKSAVARHGYDPLVSRDPEVVLKADKLFLPGVGTAQAAMDQLRERELVELIKACTQPVLGICLGMQILGRHSEETNGVDLLGIIDQDVPKMTDFGLPLPHMGWNRVYPQAGNRLFQGIEDGAWFYFVHSYAMPVNPWTIAQCNYGETLHCGSAKRQFLRRAVPPGTFRCRWRAVAEKLPGDVMIIPALDLIDGTVVRLHQGDLRPAA
;
A
#
# COMPACT_ATOMS: atom_id res chain seq x y z
N MET A 1 -16.15 -9.25 8.17
CA MET A 1 -15.49 -8.41 7.17
C MET A 1 -14.74 -9.35 6.24
N ASN A 2 -15.06 -9.34 4.96
CA ASN A 2 -14.41 -10.14 3.92
C ASN A 2 -13.16 -9.40 3.42
N VAL A 3 -11.98 -9.93 3.76
CA VAL A 3 -10.69 -9.37 3.33
C VAL A 3 -10.11 -10.28 2.27
N VAL A 4 -9.78 -9.73 1.12
CA VAL A 4 -9.16 -10.49 0.03
C VAL A 4 -7.77 -9.94 -0.27
N ILE A 5 -6.82 -10.84 -0.43
CA ILE A 5 -5.47 -10.54 -0.94
C ILE A 5 -5.45 -10.99 -2.39
N LEU A 6 -5.16 -10.08 -3.31
CA LEU A 6 -5.07 -10.40 -4.73
C LEU A 6 -3.91 -11.38 -4.97
N ASP A 7 -4.20 -12.51 -5.59
CA ASP A 7 -3.20 -13.50 -5.97
C ASP A 7 -2.40 -13.04 -7.20
N THR A 8 -1.48 -12.11 -6.96
CA THR A 8 -0.54 -11.61 -7.98
C THR A 8 0.60 -12.60 -8.27
N GLY A 9 0.64 -13.76 -7.60
CA GLY A 9 1.71 -14.76 -7.75
C GLY A 9 3.05 -14.37 -7.13
N CYS A 10 3.10 -13.27 -6.37
CA CYS A 10 4.34 -12.75 -5.81
C CYS A 10 4.72 -13.40 -4.47
N ALA A 11 6.01 -13.34 -4.11
CA ALA A 11 6.58 -14.08 -2.98
C ALA A 11 6.11 -13.60 -1.59
N ASN A 12 5.56 -12.39 -1.45
CA ASN A 12 5.19 -11.83 -0.14
C ASN A 12 3.71 -12.06 0.27
N LEU A 13 2.96 -12.88 -0.48
CA LEU A 13 1.55 -13.22 -0.14
C LEU A 13 1.42 -13.77 1.28
N ASN A 14 2.31 -14.67 1.70
CA ASN A 14 2.28 -15.27 3.03
C ASN A 14 2.53 -14.25 4.15
N SER A 15 3.41 -13.28 3.93
CA SER A 15 3.68 -12.21 4.90
C SER A 15 2.46 -11.33 5.10
N VAL A 16 1.82 -10.91 4.00
CA VAL A 16 0.58 -10.11 4.05
C VAL A 16 -0.56 -10.91 4.68
N LYS A 17 -0.71 -12.18 4.31
CA LYS A 17 -1.70 -13.09 4.91
C LYS A 17 -1.52 -13.19 6.42
N SER A 18 -0.29 -13.41 6.87
CA SER A 18 0.04 -13.53 8.29
C SER A 18 -0.17 -12.24 9.06
N ALA A 19 0.20 -11.09 8.47
CA ALA A 19 -0.04 -9.77 9.02
C ALA A 19 -1.53 -9.52 9.27
N VAL A 20 -2.37 -9.77 8.27
CA VAL A 20 -3.82 -9.61 8.38
C VAL A 20 -4.42 -10.62 9.39
N ALA A 21 -3.92 -11.86 9.40
CA ALA A 21 -4.35 -12.90 10.34
C ALA A 21 -4.10 -12.55 11.81
N ARG A 22 -2.94 -11.92 12.11
CA ARG A 22 -2.61 -11.45 13.46
C ARG A 22 -3.57 -10.39 13.99
N HIS A 23 -4.30 -9.71 13.11
CA HIS A 23 -5.33 -8.74 13.48
C HIS A 23 -6.73 -9.35 13.59
N GLY A 24 -6.85 -10.68 13.62
CA GLY A 24 -8.11 -11.39 13.86
C GLY A 24 -9.01 -11.52 12.62
N TYR A 25 -8.47 -11.31 11.43
CA TYR A 25 -9.17 -11.55 10.16
C TYR A 25 -8.66 -12.83 9.50
N ASP A 26 -9.51 -13.51 8.72
CA ASP A 26 -9.06 -14.64 7.89
C ASP A 26 -9.08 -14.21 6.42
N PRO A 27 -7.96 -13.71 5.87
CA PRO A 27 -7.93 -13.20 4.51
C PRO A 27 -7.94 -14.33 3.48
N LEU A 28 -8.79 -14.20 2.48
CA LEU A 28 -8.82 -15.10 1.33
C LEU A 28 -7.84 -14.61 0.26
N VAL A 29 -6.95 -15.49 -0.19
CA VAL A 29 -6.09 -15.23 -1.36
C VAL A 29 -6.86 -15.65 -2.61
N SER A 30 -7.15 -14.73 -3.51
CA SER A 30 -7.94 -15.04 -4.70
C SER A 30 -7.62 -14.13 -5.88
N ARG A 31 -7.86 -14.66 -7.08
CA ARG A 31 -7.92 -13.95 -8.36
C ARG A 31 -9.28 -14.10 -9.06
N ASP A 32 -10.23 -14.79 -8.42
CA ASP A 32 -11.58 -14.96 -8.95
C ASP A 32 -12.33 -13.62 -8.92
N PRO A 33 -12.78 -13.09 -10.07
CA PRO A 33 -13.51 -11.83 -10.14
C PRO A 33 -14.70 -11.77 -9.19
N GLU A 34 -15.46 -12.87 -9.01
CA GLU A 34 -16.63 -12.86 -8.15
C GLU A 34 -16.27 -12.70 -6.68
N VAL A 35 -15.15 -13.29 -6.26
CA VAL A 35 -14.62 -13.19 -4.90
C VAL A 35 -14.05 -11.80 -4.66
N VAL A 36 -13.24 -11.31 -5.60
CA VAL A 36 -12.51 -10.04 -5.49
C VAL A 36 -13.48 -8.84 -5.47
N LEU A 37 -14.48 -8.82 -6.35
CA LEU A 37 -15.43 -7.71 -6.45
C LEU A 37 -16.43 -7.66 -5.28
N LYS A 38 -16.61 -8.77 -4.54
CA LYS A 38 -17.45 -8.85 -3.34
C LYS A 38 -16.68 -8.63 -2.04
N ALA A 39 -15.38 -8.33 -2.11
CA ALA A 39 -14.56 -8.10 -0.92
C ALA A 39 -14.90 -6.75 -0.25
N ASP A 40 -14.89 -6.71 1.09
CA ASP A 40 -15.01 -5.45 1.83
C ASP A 40 -13.73 -4.62 1.72
N LYS A 41 -12.58 -5.31 1.65
CA LYS A 41 -11.23 -4.73 1.57
C LYS A 41 -10.33 -5.62 0.71
N LEU A 42 -9.48 -4.98 -0.08
CA LEU A 42 -8.46 -5.63 -0.89
C LEU A 42 -7.05 -5.25 -0.49
N PHE A 43 -6.14 -6.20 -0.62
CA PHE A 43 -4.69 -5.98 -0.59
C PHE A 43 -4.10 -6.29 -1.96
N LEU A 44 -3.27 -5.39 -2.48
CA LEU A 44 -2.48 -5.55 -3.70
C LEU A 44 -1.00 -5.62 -3.32
N PRO A 45 -0.46 -6.83 -3.08
CA PRO A 45 0.95 -7.01 -2.79
C PRO A 45 1.78 -7.00 -4.08
N GLY A 46 3.03 -6.52 -3.98
CA GLY A 46 4.01 -6.67 -5.04
C GLY A 46 5.44 -6.60 -4.52
N VAL A 47 6.34 -7.33 -5.19
CA VAL A 47 7.80 -7.30 -5.01
C VAL A 47 8.49 -7.49 -6.37
N GLY A 48 9.76 -7.11 -6.47
CA GLY A 48 10.54 -7.25 -7.70
C GLY A 48 10.49 -5.99 -8.56
N THR A 49 10.52 -6.16 -9.88
CA THR A 49 10.46 -5.05 -10.84
C THR A 49 9.02 -4.81 -11.32
N ALA A 50 8.72 -3.56 -11.65
CA ALA A 50 7.47 -3.13 -12.24
C ALA A 50 7.13 -3.90 -13.53
N GLN A 51 8.13 -4.17 -14.38
CA GLN A 51 7.95 -5.00 -15.58
C GLN A 51 7.45 -6.40 -15.23
N ALA A 52 8.17 -7.12 -14.35
CA ALA A 52 7.81 -8.48 -13.98
C ALA A 52 6.43 -8.55 -13.29
N ALA A 53 6.12 -7.56 -12.45
CA ALA A 53 4.82 -7.51 -11.79
C ALA A 53 3.68 -7.19 -12.77
N MET A 54 3.86 -6.25 -13.70
CA MET A 54 2.86 -5.97 -14.74
C MET A 54 2.65 -7.18 -15.67
N ASP A 55 3.71 -7.92 -16.00
CA ASP A 55 3.60 -9.15 -16.79
C ASP A 55 2.82 -10.23 -16.05
N GLN A 56 3.07 -10.41 -14.75
CA GLN A 56 2.28 -11.31 -13.91
C GLN A 56 0.81 -10.88 -13.82
N LEU A 57 0.52 -9.59 -13.70
CA LEU A 57 -0.86 -9.10 -13.70
C LEU A 57 -1.58 -9.35 -15.03
N ARG A 58 -0.87 -9.23 -16.16
CA ARG A 58 -1.41 -9.52 -17.50
C ARG A 58 -1.65 -11.01 -17.69
N GLU A 59 -0.65 -11.84 -17.37
CA GLU A 59 -0.74 -13.32 -17.47
C GLU A 59 -1.88 -13.88 -16.63
N ARG A 60 -2.18 -13.24 -15.49
CA ARG A 60 -3.23 -13.66 -14.56
C ARG A 60 -4.57 -12.96 -14.79
N GLU A 61 -4.70 -12.16 -15.85
CA GLU A 61 -5.91 -11.42 -16.21
C GLU A 61 -6.42 -10.47 -15.10
N LEU A 62 -5.50 -9.95 -14.28
CA LEU A 62 -5.83 -9.13 -13.12
C LEU A 62 -5.94 -7.63 -13.43
N VAL A 63 -5.40 -7.16 -14.56
CA VAL A 63 -5.34 -5.72 -14.89
C VAL A 63 -6.73 -5.09 -14.89
N GLU A 64 -7.66 -5.63 -15.67
CA GLU A 64 -9.01 -5.08 -15.78
C GLU A 64 -9.84 -5.35 -14.52
N LEU A 65 -9.59 -6.48 -13.84
CA LEU A 65 -10.21 -6.76 -12.55
C LEU A 65 -9.85 -5.71 -11.49
N ILE A 66 -8.57 -5.35 -11.37
CA ILE A 66 -8.10 -4.34 -10.41
C ILE A 66 -8.71 -2.97 -10.74
N LYS A 67 -8.76 -2.59 -12.02
CA LYS A 67 -9.39 -1.33 -12.44
C LYS A 67 -10.89 -1.30 -12.16
N ALA A 68 -11.58 -2.44 -12.21
CA ALA A 68 -13.00 -2.55 -11.91
C ALA A 68 -13.32 -2.58 -10.40
N CYS A 69 -12.32 -2.75 -9.54
CA CYS A 69 -12.49 -2.79 -8.09
C CYS A 69 -12.98 -1.42 -7.58
N THR A 70 -14.10 -1.40 -6.86
CA THR A 70 -14.67 -0.18 -6.24
C THR A 70 -14.50 -0.15 -4.72
N GLN A 71 -14.18 -1.30 -4.14
CA GLN A 71 -13.83 -1.48 -2.74
C GLN A 71 -12.44 -0.89 -2.45
N PRO A 72 -12.15 -0.56 -1.17
CA PRO A 72 -10.83 -0.06 -0.83
C PRO A 72 -9.69 -1.05 -1.08
N VAL A 73 -8.68 -0.63 -1.84
CA VAL A 73 -7.51 -1.44 -2.21
C VAL A 73 -6.27 -0.89 -1.52
N LEU A 74 -5.54 -1.69 -0.75
CA LEU A 74 -4.26 -1.31 -0.14
C LEU A 74 -3.08 -1.86 -0.95
N GLY A 75 -2.36 -0.99 -1.66
CA GLY A 75 -1.12 -1.33 -2.36
C GLY A 75 0.09 -1.33 -1.40
N ILE A 76 0.90 -2.39 -1.44
CA ILE A 76 2.11 -2.53 -0.59
C ILE A 76 3.37 -2.55 -1.46
N CYS A 77 4.32 -1.66 -1.17
CA CYS A 77 5.62 -1.55 -1.85
C CYS A 77 5.50 -1.43 -3.39
N LEU A 78 5.81 -2.48 -4.15
CA LEU A 78 5.63 -2.43 -5.61
C LEU A 78 4.14 -2.39 -6.00
N GLY A 79 3.27 -3.03 -5.21
CA GLY A 79 1.82 -2.96 -5.41
C GLY A 79 1.27 -1.54 -5.32
N MET A 80 1.97 -0.66 -4.60
CA MET A 80 1.70 0.77 -4.58
C MET A 80 2.12 1.46 -5.88
N GLN A 81 3.34 1.19 -6.34
CA GLN A 81 3.87 1.83 -7.55
C GLN A 81 3.04 1.49 -8.78
N ILE A 82 2.60 0.23 -8.90
CA ILE A 82 1.76 -0.29 -9.99
C ILE A 82 0.43 0.48 -10.15
N LEU A 83 -0.07 1.14 -9.10
CA LEU A 83 -1.27 1.98 -9.20
C LEU A 83 -1.03 3.28 -9.98
N GLY A 84 0.23 3.70 -10.14
CA GLY A 84 0.63 4.86 -10.93
C GLY A 84 0.41 4.67 -12.43
N ARG A 85 0.88 5.62 -13.22
CA ARG A 85 0.72 5.64 -14.68
C ARG A 85 1.86 4.95 -15.41
N HIS A 86 3.09 5.30 -15.08
CA HIS A 86 4.29 4.81 -15.76
C HIS A 86 5.45 4.70 -14.77
N SER A 87 6.30 3.67 -14.90
CA SER A 87 7.55 3.52 -14.13
C SER A 87 8.75 3.69 -15.07
N GLU A 88 9.77 4.44 -14.66
CA GLU A 88 11.03 4.54 -15.41
C GLU A 88 11.92 3.29 -15.30
N GLU A 89 11.53 2.30 -14.50
CA GLU A 89 12.26 1.04 -14.39
C GLU A 89 12.30 0.30 -15.73
N THR A 90 13.41 -0.42 -16.00
CA THR A 90 13.55 -1.28 -17.21
C THR A 90 13.26 -0.56 -18.54
N ASN A 91 13.73 0.68 -18.70
CA ASN A 91 13.51 1.53 -19.90
C ASN A 91 12.06 2.02 -20.11
N GLY A 92 11.22 1.96 -19.07
CA GLY A 92 9.85 2.46 -19.12
C GLY A 92 8.82 1.33 -19.16
N VAL A 93 7.88 1.35 -18.22
CA VAL A 93 6.78 0.37 -18.12
C VAL A 93 5.47 1.08 -17.83
N ASP A 94 4.47 0.86 -18.68
CA ASP A 94 3.11 1.30 -18.42
C ASP A 94 2.47 0.47 -17.30
N LEU A 95 1.91 1.18 -16.32
CA LEU A 95 1.30 0.62 -15.11
C LEU A 95 -0.23 0.64 -15.23
N LEU A 96 -0.97 0.58 -14.12
CA LEU A 96 -2.44 0.52 -14.17
C LEU A 96 -3.11 1.84 -14.54
N GLY A 97 -2.44 2.98 -14.32
CA GLY A 97 -2.96 4.32 -14.59
C GLY A 97 -4.10 4.74 -13.67
N ILE A 98 -4.25 4.12 -12.50
CA ILE A 98 -5.31 4.46 -11.53
C ILE A 98 -5.01 5.80 -10.89
N ILE A 99 -3.75 6.06 -10.57
CA ILE A 99 -3.22 7.33 -10.12
C ILE A 99 -2.46 7.93 -11.32
N ASP A 100 -2.85 9.15 -11.71
CA ASP A 100 -2.27 9.84 -12.87
C ASP A 100 -0.93 10.47 -12.46
N GLN A 101 0.03 9.63 -12.12
CA GLN A 101 1.35 10.01 -11.64
C GLN A 101 2.38 8.95 -12.02
N ASP A 102 3.53 9.41 -12.53
CA ASP A 102 4.65 8.54 -12.86
C ASP A 102 5.49 8.20 -11.63
N VAL A 103 6.25 7.10 -11.73
CA VAL A 103 7.16 6.57 -10.72
C VAL A 103 8.60 6.65 -11.28
N PRO A 104 9.26 7.81 -11.14
CA PRO A 104 10.63 7.98 -11.62
C PRO A 104 11.64 7.24 -10.75
N LYS A 105 12.85 7.08 -11.29
CA LYS A 105 14.01 6.71 -10.49
C LYS A 105 14.33 7.85 -9.51
N MET A 106 14.59 7.51 -8.26
CA MET A 106 14.96 8.50 -7.26
C MET A 106 16.30 9.16 -7.61
N THR A 107 16.39 10.46 -7.35
CA THR A 107 17.69 11.14 -7.37
C THR A 107 18.42 10.81 -6.07
N ASP A 108 19.69 10.42 -6.15
CA ASP A 108 20.41 9.93 -4.98
C ASP A 108 20.83 11.05 -3.99
N PHE A 109 20.98 12.29 -4.46
CA PHE A 109 21.52 13.42 -3.68
C PHE A 109 22.78 13.07 -2.88
N GLY A 110 23.61 12.14 -3.40
CA GLY A 110 24.80 11.62 -2.71
C GLY A 110 24.52 10.58 -1.60
N LEU A 111 23.28 10.12 -1.43
CA LEU A 111 22.90 9.01 -0.56
C LEU A 111 22.98 7.67 -1.32
N PRO A 112 23.16 6.53 -0.62
CA PRO A 112 23.15 5.23 -1.28
C PRO A 112 21.77 4.92 -1.87
N LEU A 113 21.73 4.32 -3.07
CA LEU A 113 20.52 3.69 -3.62
C LEU A 113 20.66 2.16 -3.63
N PRO A 114 19.58 1.40 -3.38
CA PRO A 114 18.22 1.83 -3.04
C PRO A 114 18.11 2.56 -1.69
N HIS A 115 17.04 3.35 -1.50
CA HIS A 115 16.61 3.76 -0.16
C HIS A 115 16.26 2.49 0.62
N MET A 116 17.18 2.05 1.47
CA MET A 116 17.12 0.79 2.18
C MET A 116 17.32 1.01 3.68
N GLY A 117 16.32 0.66 4.48
CA GLY A 117 16.37 0.75 5.93
C GLY A 117 15.13 1.39 6.53
N TRP A 118 15.22 1.65 7.83
CA TRP A 118 14.16 2.32 8.57
C TRP A 118 14.21 3.82 8.27
N ASN A 119 13.06 4.40 7.94
CA ASN A 119 12.91 5.84 7.77
C ASN A 119 11.59 6.34 8.38
N ARG A 120 11.53 7.63 8.70
CA ARG A 120 10.41 8.25 9.40
C ARG A 120 9.34 8.70 8.42
N VAL A 121 8.10 8.35 8.72
CA VAL A 121 6.92 8.75 7.94
C VAL A 121 6.14 9.82 8.70
N TYR A 122 5.75 10.86 7.97
CA TYR A 122 4.96 11.98 8.45
C TYR A 122 3.61 11.96 7.72
N PRO A 123 2.55 11.48 8.38
CA PRO A 123 1.21 11.48 7.83
C PRO A 123 0.65 12.89 7.67
N GLN A 124 -0.29 13.06 6.74
CA GLN A 124 -1.14 14.25 6.75
C GLN A 124 -2.05 14.23 7.97
N ALA A 125 -2.22 15.40 8.60
CA ALA A 125 -3.04 15.55 9.79
C ALA A 125 -4.47 15.02 9.56
N GLY A 126 -4.96 14.20 10.50
CA GLY A 126 -6.30 13.63 10.47
C GLY A 126 -6.46 12.43 9.52
N ASN A 127 -5.38 11.93 8.91
CA ASN A 127 -5.47 10.74 8.09
C ASN A 127 -5.74 9.49 8.94
N ARG A 128 -6.83 8.79 8.62
CA ARG A 128 -7.35 7.67 9.42
C ARG A 128 -6.46 6.43 9.37
N LEU A 129 -5.65 6.28 8.32
CA LEU A 129 -4.74 5.15 8.16
C LEU A 129 -3.62 5.15 9.20
N PHE A 130 -3.23 6.35 9.63
CA PHE A 130 -2.18 6.56 10.63
C PHE A 130 -2.75 6.84 12.02
N GLN A 131 -4.04 6.59 12.24
CA GLN A 131 -4.63 6.80 13.55
C GLN A 131 -4.02 5.86 14.60
N GLY A 132 -3.47 6.45 15.65
CA GLY A 132 -2.76 5.69 16.70
C GLY A 132 -1.30 5.39 16.36
N ILE A 133 -0.82 5.84 15.20
CA ILE A 133 0.60 5.85 14.84
C ILE A 133 1.13 7.27 15.11
N GLU A 134 2.24 7.37 15.83
CA GLU A 134 2.86 8.65 16.14
C GLU A 134 3.46 9.29 14.88
N ASP A 135 3.41 10.62 14.80
CA ASP A 135 4.10 11.36 13.74
C ASP A 135 5.60 11.07 13.79
N GLY A 136 6.17 10.72 12.64
CA GLY A 136 7.58 10.33 12.56
C GLY A 136 7.85 8.90 13.04
N ALA A 137 6.83 8.03 13.11
CA ALA A 137 7.03 6.61 13.30
C ALA A 137 7.91 6.01 12.20
N TRP A 138 8.67 4.96 12.56
CA TRP A 138 9.62 4.31 11.68
C TRP A 138 8.93 3.22 10.85
N PHE A 139 9.19 3.23 9.55
CA PHE A 139 8.78 2.19 8.61
C PHE A 139 10.02 1.70 7.84
N TYR A 140 10.04 0.43 7.45
CA TYR A 140 11.12 -0.11 6.63
C TYR A 140 10.90 0.19 5.16
N PHE A 141 11.95 0.58 4.45
CA PHE A 141 11.92 0.89 3.03
C PHE A 141 12.99 0.08 2.31
N VAL A 142 12.68 -0.31 1.07
CA VAL A 142 13.64 -0.90 0.12
C VAL A 142 13.17 -0.61 -1.30
N HIS A 143 13.58 0.54 -1.86
CA HIS A 143 13.20 0.93 -3.22
C HIS A 143 14.19 1.92 -3.85
N SER A 144 14.35 1.86 -5.18
CA SER A 144 15.12 2.84 -5.97
C SER A 144 14.22 3.77 -6.80
N TYR A 145 12.92 3.49 -6.81
CA TYR A 145 11.90 4.20 -7.57
C TYR A 145 10.84 4.67 -6.57
N ALA A 146 10.33 5.88 -6.75
CA ALA A 146 9.33 6.44 -5.86
C ALA A 146 8.44 7.42 -6.60
N MET A 147 7.15 7.38 -6.30
CA MET A 147 6.22 8.40 -6.78
C MET A 147 6.57 9.74 -6.11
N PRO A 148 6.52 10.88 -6.82
CA PRO A 148 6.67 12.19 -6.19
C PRO A 148 5.41 12.54 -5.38
N VAL A 149 5.53 13.52 -4.48
CA VAL A 149 4.38 14.07 -3.77
C VAL A 149 3.37 14.64 -4.77
N ASN A 150 2.14 14.16 -4.68
CA ASN A 150 1.03 14.47 -5.57
C ASN A 150 -0.27 14.73 -4.76
N PRO A 151 -1.38 15.16 -5.39
CA PRO A 151 -2.63 15.48 -4.69
C PRO A 151 -3.27 14.33 -3.91
N TRP A 152 -2.90 13.08 -4.22
CA TRP A 152 -3.39 11.90 -3.52
C TRP A 152 -2.54 11.54 -2.31
N THR A 153 -1.39 12.19 -2.09
CA THR A 153 -0.47 11.92 -0.98
C THR A 153 -1.13 12.10 0.38
N ILE A 154 -1.03 11.07 1.23
CA ILE A 154 -1.50 11.03 2.61
C ILE A 154 -0.37 10.89 3.63
N ALA A 155 0.84 10.56 3.20
CA ALA A 155 2.03 10.48 4.04
C ALA A 155 3.31 10.71 3.25
N GLN A 156 4.30 11.30 3.90
CA GLN A 156 5.58 11.68 3.30
C GLN A 156 6.76 11.12 4.09
N CYS A 157 7.88 10.92 3.43
CA CYS A 157 9.18 10.59 4.02
C CYS A 157 10.26 11.45 3.35
N ASN A 158 11.43 11.58 3.96
CA ASN A 158 12.54 12.29 3.37
C ASN A 158 13.75 11.36 3.22
N TYR A 159 14.29 11.28 2.00
CA TYR A 159 15.54 10.59 1.69
C TYR A 159 16.27 11.36 0.59
N GLY A 160 17.01 12.41 0.98
CA GLY A 160 17.63 13.37 0.06
C GLY A 160 16.63 14.42 -0.44
N GLU A 161 15.47 13.95 -0.91
CA GLU A 161 14.29 14.75 -1.22
C GLU A 161 13.03 14.25 -0.49
N THR A 162 11.97 15.06 -0.51
CA THR A 162 10.67 14.65 0.04
C THR A 162 9.99 13.67 -0.91
N LEU A 163 9.79 12.44 -0.42
CA LEU A 163 9.19 11.34 -1.15
C LEU A 163 7.76 11.06 -0.67
N HIS A 164 6.96 10.56 -1.59
CA HIS A 164 5.63 10.05 -1.31
C HIS A 164 5.71 8.68 -0.61
N CYS A 165 4.97 8.50 0.49
CA CYS A 165 4.93 7.25 1.25
C CYS A 165 3.54 6.64 1.38
N GLY A 166 2.51 7.37 0.98
CA GLY A 166 1.15 6.83 0.88
C GLY A 166 0.27 7.76 0.06
N SER A 167 -0.61 7.19 -0.77
CA SER A 167 -1.76 7.87 -1.40
C SER A 167 -3.10 7.39 -0.84
N ALA A 168 -4.12 8.25 -0.92
CA ALA A 168 -5.53 7.89 -0.94
C ALA A 168 -6.21 8.52 -2.16
N LYS A 169 -6.84 7.71 -3.02
CA LYS A 169 -7.70 8.19 -4.13
C LYS A 169 -9.10 7.63 -3.99
N ARG A 170 -10.10 8.51 -3.85
CA ARG A 170 -11.53 8.17 -3.95
C ARG A 170 -11.84 7.75 -5.38
N GLN A 171 -12.35 6.55 -5.58
CA GLN A 171 -13.12 6.24 -6.78
C GLN A 171 -14.51 6.86 -6.66
N PHE A 172 -14.99 7.47 -7.74
CA PHE A 172 -16.22 8.25 -7.78
C PHE A 172 -17.44 7.46 -7.26
N LEU A 173 -18.03 7.92 -6.15
CA LEU A 173 -19.42 7.66 -5.80
C LEU A 173 -20.18 8.99 -5.76
N ARG A 174 -20.98 9.23 -6.81
CA ARG A 174 -22.10 10.18 -6.78
C ARG A 174 -23.17 9.65 -5.81
N ARG A 175 -23.12 10.02 -4.53
CA ARG A 175 -24.29 10.36 -3.69
C ARG A 175 -23.89 10.77 -2.27
N ALA A 176 -24.34 11.95 -1.87
CA ALA A 176 -24.21 12.50 -0.53
C ALA A 176 -25.17 11.81 0.47
N VAL A 177 -24.73 11.58 1.72
CA VAL A 177 -25.60 11.22 2.86
C VAL A 177 -25.06 11.83 4.18
N PRO A 178 -25.91 12.34 5.11
CA PRO A 178 -25.52 13.24 6.22
C PRO A 178 -25.11 12.53 7.54
N PRO A 179 -24.72 13.27 8.62
CA PRO A 179 -24.10 12.71 9.81
C PRO A 179 -25.10 12.32 10.93
N GLY A 180 -24.78 11.25 11.66
CA GLY A 180 -25.53 10.75 12.81
C GLY A 180 -24.66 9.78 13.63
N THR A 181 -24.72 9.93 14.95
CA THR A 181 -23.79 9.53 16.02
C THR A 181 -24.00 8.10 16.52
N PHE A 182 -22.93 7.30 16.71
CA PHE A 182 -22.94 6.12 17.61
C PHE A 182 -21.54 5.86 18.21
N ARG A 183 -21.50 5.45 19.48
CA ARG A 183 -20.31 5.05 20.24
C ARG A 183 -20.30 3.52 20.37
N CYS A 184 -19.24 2.84 19.93
CA CYS A 184 -18.75 1.59 20.55
C CYS A 184 -17.36 1.20 20.02
N ARG A 185 -16.66 0.36 20.80
CA ARG A 185 -15.21 0.10 20.78
C ARG A 185 -14.67 -0.51 19.47
N TRP A 186 -14.12 0.36 18.64
CA TRP A 186 -12.98 0.22 17.71
C TRP A 186 -12.58 1.68 17.39
N ARG A 187 -11.61 2.30 18.07
CA ARG A 187 -11.17 3.69 17.77
C ARG A 187 -9.93 3.63 16.87
N ALA A 188 -9.97 3.65 15.54
CA ALA A 188 -11.07 3.89 14.64
C ALA A 188 -10.84 3.14 13.34
N VAL A 189 -11.78 2.27 12.98
CA VAL A 189 -11.89 1.77 11.62
C VAL A 189 -12.76 2.77 10.88
N ALA A 190 -12.14 3.72 10.18
CA ALA A 190 -12.63 4.34 8.94
C ALA A 190 -14.17 4.59 8.77
N GLU A 191 -14.93 4.90 9.82
CA GLU A 191 -16.37 5.19 9.82
C GLU A 191 -16.76 6.24 8.77
N LYS A 192 -17.21 5.78 7.60
CA LYS A 192 -17.76 6.54 6.46
C LYS A 192 -16.76 6.97 5.39
N LEU A 193 -16.24 6.04 4.59
CA LEU A 193 -15.93 6.35 3.18
C LEU A 193 -16.20 5.11 2.31
N PRO A 194 -16.94 5.25 1.20
CA PRO A 194 -17.03 4.22 0.18
C PRO A 194 -15.98 4.47 -0.92
N GLY A 195 -15.18 3.44 -1.21
CA GLY A 195 -14.29 3.28 -2.37
C GLY A 195 -12.98 4.08 -2.45
N ASP A 196 -12.02 3.82 -1.55
CA ASP A 196 -10.69 4.47 -1.55
C ASP A 196 -9.54 3.49 -1.84
N VAL A 197 -8.70 3.76 -2.83
CA VAL A 197 -7.39 3.07 -2.98
C VAL A 197 -6.40 3.70 -2.00
N MET A 198 -5.82 2.90 -1.10
CA MET A 198 -4.90 3.27 -0.02
C MET A 198 -3.52 2.62 -0.23
N ILE A 199 -2.47 3.15 0.42
CA ILE A 199 -1.08 2.82 0.07
C ILE A 199 -0.15 2.92 1.31
N ILE A 200 0.73 1.94 1.54
CA ILE A 200 1.78 1.94 2.58
C ILE A 200 3.09 1.32 2.02
N PRO A 201 4.29 1.84 2.35
CA PRO A 201 5.54 1.44 1.68
C PRO A 201 6.07 0.08 2.16
N ALA A 202 5.93 -0.24 3.44
CA ALA A 202 6.06 -1.59 3.99
C ALA A 202 5.34 -1.65 5.34
N LEU A 203 4.93 -2.84 5.77
CA LEU A 203 4.32 -3.05 7.08
C LEU A 203 4.97 -4.29 7.72
N ASP A 204 5.83 -4.07 8.71
CA ASP A 204 6.25 -5.13 9.64
C ASP A 204 5.44 -4.98 10.93
N LEU A 205 4.85 -6.08 11.37
CA LEU A 205 4.02 -6.17 12.57
C LEU A 205 4.62 -7.23 13.50
N ILE A 206 5.16 -6.82 14.65
CA ILE A 206 5.47 -7.74 15.76
C ILE A 206 4.32 -7.63 16.75
N ASP A 207 3.72 -8.77 17.10
CA ASP A 207 2.62 -8.90 18.07
C ASP A 207 1.43 -7.94 17.84
N GLY A 208 1.12 -7.64 16.58
CA GLY A 208 -0.03 -6.81 16.21
C GLY A 208 0.17 -5.30 16.41
N THR A 209 1.40 -4.84 16.61
CA THR A 209 1.75 -3.41 16.71
C THR A 209 2.75 -3.03 15.61
N VAL A 210 2.63 -1.82 15.06
CA VAL A 210 3.71 -1.22 14.25
C VAL A 210 4.88 -0.98 15.20
N VAL A 211 5.92 -1.79 15.10
CA VAL A 211 7.08 -1.70 15.98
C VAL A 211 8.26 -1.04 15.27
N ARG A 212 9.02 -0.26 16.03
CA ARG A 212 10.34 0.24 15.65
C ARG A 212 11.32 -0.93 15.71
N LEU A 213 11.94 -1.33 14.61
CA LEU A 213 13.14 -2.18 14.69
C LEU A 213 14.39 -1.30 14.76
N HIS A 214 15.23 -1.58 15.73
CA HIS A 214 16.59 -1.07 15.83
C HIS A 214 17.53 -1.97 15.01
N GLN A 215 18.61 -1.38 14.47
CA GLN A 215 19.68 -2.15 13.83
C GLN A 215 20.27 -3.12 14.86
N GLY A 216 20.00 -4.43 14.68
CA GLY A 216 20.40 -5.49 15.63
C GLY A 216 19.25 -6.39 16.14
N ASP A 217 17.99 -6.04 15.86
CA ASP A 217 16.83 -6.80 16.36
C ASP A 217 16.59 -8.13 15.63
N LEU A 218 17.25 -8.35 14.49
CA LEU A 218 17.32 -9.66 13.82
C LEU A 218 18.58 -10.39 14.31
N ARG A 219 18.48 -11.08 15.45
CA ARG A 219 19.41 -12.20 15.70
C ARG A 219 18.94 -13.37 14.85
N PRO A 220 19.83 -14.04 14.10
CA PRO A 220 19.47 -15.30 13.47
C PRO A 220 19.00 -16.26 14.57
N ALA A 221 17.84 -16.90 14.36
CA ALA A 221 17.41 -17.98 15.20
C ALA A 221 18.53 -19.03 15.22
N ALA A 222 18.97 -19.40 16.42
CA ALA A 222 19.89 -20.51 16.64
C ALA A 222 19.23 -21.85 16.26
#